data_AF-A0A7C7D179-F1
#
_entry.id   AF-A0A7C7D179-F1
#
_cell.length_a   1.000
_cell.length_b   1.000
_cell.length_c   1.000
_cell.angle_alpha   90.00
_cell.angle_beta   90.00
_cell.angle_gamma   90.00
#
_symmetry.space_group_name_H-M   'P 1'
#
loop_
_entity.id
_entity.type
_entity.pdbx_description
1 polymer ?
#
loop_
_entity_poly.entity_id
_entity_poly.type
_entity_poly.pdbx_seq_one_letter_code
_entity_poly.pdbx_strand_id
1 'polypeptide(L)'
;MNLWLGQLKPFYTKWSKNMQMNVPRIKRTMLLFVSILAGLCLFYIVTNLIVYVTLLNADFHEKLLAGEEMFSYINSITQKIANNLSISPNMVQSNLRSIIRGLINYIKGTENLLPDIRLDNDILNLTALGSSMNNYVDKVNLSTVLLFSKRTYVSDSLTVLRMLFECLKTAFNIITLFFILLIIIMIIIIKKNRNMTKYWQLLICFPGFLCLISALIIFLYSKNRLPEMIYALFLQIDISQDIKVNLAHMLTSYVRKCLNYAAFYIILSGAVLILVSILMPTSSISQINKKPSLSKSSTFLFITVLVTVLLIQKVGNFKEDYKINDFIALTSRIREYGSAAPVILAEDENIYSLQVRVIDENSGQPIQGMKVILIHNSIYEDYIDYNNCTNASSVDSDNSVNNDNPVMIKESITDSNGIANFFIDNEFFYLKTVPSNSNNSHYLPVSFPFNMKTTVNNTITVYMSHIP
;
A
#
# COMPACT_ATOMS: atom_id res chain seq x y z
N MET A 1 -65.79 9.57 -12.77
CA MET A 1 -64.58 10.24 -12.24
C MET A 1 -63.76 10.86 -13.37
N ASN A 2 -64.40 11.64 -14.26
CA ASN A 2 -63.83 12.20 -15.50
C ASN A 2 -64.26 13.67 -15.70
N LEU A 3 -64.39 14.44 -14.61
CA LEU A 3 -65.01 15.78 -14.66
C LEU A 3 -64.18 16.88 -13.98
N TRP A 4 -62.89 16.65 -13.71
CA TRP A 4 -62.04 17.59 -12.94
C TRP A 4 -60.68 17.94 -13.57
N LEU A 5 -60.56 17.79 -14.89
CA LEU A 5 -59.42 18.32 -15.67
C LEU A 5 -59.90 19.39 -16.64
N GLY A 6 -60.62 20.37 -16.09
CA GLY A 6 -61.00 21.59 -16.78
C GLY A 6 -59.76 22.44 -17.10
N GLN A 7 -59.38 22.46 -18.37
CA GLN A 7 -58.83 23.64 -19.07
C GLN A 7 -57.79 24.47 -18.30
N LEU A 8 -56.59 23.91 -18.09
CA LEU A 8 -55.39 24.75 -18.08
C LEU A 8 -55.15 25.23 -19.52
N LYS A 9 -55.73 26.38 -19.89
CA LYS A 9 -55.32 27.12 -21.09
C LYS A 9 -53.81 27.29 -21.02
N PRO A 10 -53.03 26.83 -22.02
CA PRO A 10 -51.60 27.07 -22.01
C PRO A 10 -51.40 28.58 -21.99
N PHE A 11 -50.65 29.08 -21.01
CA PHE A 11 -50.15 30.45 -20.99
C PHE A 11 -49.32 30.67 -22.27
N TYR A 12 -49.99 31.07 -23.35
CA TYR A 12 -49.37 31.60 -24.55
C TYR A 12 -48.93 33.03 -24.23
N THR A 13 -47.90 33.16 -23.37
CA THR A 13 -47.15 34.40 -23.26
C THR A 13 -46.56 34.64 -24.65
N LYS A 14 -47.06 35.67 -25.35
CA LYS A 14 -46.57 36.08 -26.67
C LYS A 14 -45.13 36.56 -26.49
N TRP A 15 -44.18 35.63 -26.66
CA TRP A 15 -42.75 35.91 -26.60
C TRP A 15 -42.44 37.08 -27.55
N SER A 16 -41.68 38.07 -27.08
CA SER A 16 -41.36 39.24 -27.90
C SER A 16 -40.65 38.78 -29.19
N LYS A 17 -40.89 39.50 -30.30
CA LYS A 17 -40.24 39.19 -31.60
C LYS A 17 -38.71 39.08 -31.47
N ASN A 18 -38.11 39.83 -30.55
CA ASN A 18 -36.68 39.78 -30.25
C ASN A 18 -36.24 38.43 -29.63
N MET A 19 -37.06 37.83 -28.77
CA MET A 19 -36.76 36.49 -28.24
C MET A 19 -36.89 35.41 -29.31
N GLN A 20 -37.89 35.50 -30.21
CA GLN A 20 -38.06 34.52 -31.30
C GLN A 20 -36.88 34.52 -32.30
N MET A 21 -36.27 35.67 -32.57
CA MET A 21 -35.06 35.75 -33.42
C MET A 21 -33.80 35.19 -32.75
N ASN A 22 -33.73 35.17 -31.41
CA ASN A 22 -32.55 34.71 -30.67
C ASN A 22 -32.54 33.20 -30.36
N VAL A 23 -33.69 32.53 -30.36
CA VAL A 23 -33.81 31.07 -30.12
C VAL A 23 -32.81 30.22 -30.96
N PRO A 24 -32.65 30.41 -32.28
CA PRO A 24 -31.71 29.59 -33.06
C PRO A 24 -30.24 29.88 -32.70
N ARG A 25 -29.90 31.11 -32.28
CA ARG A 25 -28.54 31.45 -31.84
C ARG A 25 -28.22 30.78 -30.50
N ILE A 26 -29.15 30.85 -29.53
CA ILE A 26 -29.01 30.22 -28.21
C ILE A 26 -28.88 28.70 -28.33
N LYS A 27 -29.66 28.06 -29.21
CA LYS A 27 -29.53 26.62 -29.45
C LYS A 27 -28.16 26.23 -30.01
N ARG A 28 -27.59 27.04 -30.92
CA ARG A 28 -26.27 26.79 -31.48
C ARG A 28 -25.15 26.94 -30.44
N THR A 29 -25.24 27.95 -29.58
CA THR A 29 -24.25 28.16 -28.50
C THR A 29 -24.34 27.07 -27.45
N MET A 30 -25.54 26.68 -27.03
CA MET A 30 -25.75 25.55 -26.11
C MET A 30 -25.18 24.26 -26.68
N LEU A 31 -25.42 23.97 -27.95
CA LEU A 31 -24.97 22.73 -28.56
C LEU A 31 -23.44 22.71 -28.76
N LEU A 32 -22.83 23.85 -29.09
CA LEU A 32 -21.38 24.01 -29.09
C LEU A 32 -20.78 23.77 -27.69
N PHE A 33 -21.37 24.36 -26.66
CA PHE A 33 -20.92 24.19 -25.28
C PHE A 33 -21.02 22.72 -24.82
N VAL A 34 -22.16 22.07 -25.07
CA VAL A 34 -22.38 20.65 -24.75
C VAL A 34 -21.40 19.75 -25.52
N SER A 35 -21.13 20.03 -26.80
CA SER A 35 -20.12 19.29 -27.59
C SER A 35 -18.72 19.39 -26.99
N ILE A 36 -18.28 20.59 -26.60
CA ILE A 36 -16.94 20.80 -26.02
C ILE A 36 -16.84 20.09 -24.67
N LEU A 37 -17.86 20.25 -23.82
CA LEU A 37 -17.87 19.64 -22.50
C LEU A 37 -17.89 18.10 -22.58
N ALA A 38 -18.68 17.53 -23.49
CA ALA A 38 -18.68 16.09 -23.75
C ALA A 38 -17.33 15.62 -24.32
N GLY A 39 -16.70 16.42 -25.18
CA GLY A 39 -15.34 16.17 -25.67
C GLY A 39 -14.30 16.15 -24.54
N LEU A 40 -14.35 17.07 -23.58
CA LEU A 40 -13.49 17.05 -22.40
C LEU A 40 -13.69 15.79 -21.55
N CYS A 41 -14.93 15.37 -21.36
CA CYS A 41 -15.24 14.13 -20.63
C CYS A 41 -14.66 12.91 -21.36
N LEU A 42 -14.82 12.85 -22.70
CA LEU A 42 -14.26 11.76 -23.50
C LEU A 42 -12.73 11.72 -23.44
N PHE A 43 -12.06 12.87 -23.50
CA PHE A 43 -10.61 12.98 -23.31
C PHE A 43 -10.17 12.42 -21.94
N TYR A 44 -10.89 12.77 -20.88
CA TYR A 44 -10.60 12.28 -19.53
C TYR A 44 -10.78 10.76 -19.43
N ILE A 45 -11.88 10.22 -19.98
CA ILE A 45 -12.17 8.78 -19.99
C ILE A 45 -11.06 8.01 -20.73
N VAL A 46 -10.68 8.47 -21.92
CA VAL A 46 -9.61 7.85 -22.73
C VAL A 46 -8.27 7.88 -21.98
N THR A 47 -7.91 9.03 -21.41
CA THR A 47 -6.63 9.17 -20.68
C THR A 47 -6.56 8.25 -19.47
N ASN A 48 -7.64 8.16 -18.69
CA ASN A 48 -7.70 7.24 -17.54
C ASN A 48 -7.62 5.77 -17.96
N LEU A 49 -8.26 5.40 -19.07
CA LEU A 49 -8.18 4.03 -19.59
C LEU A 49 -6.73 3.70 -20.00
N ILE A 50 -6.02 4.63 -20.64
CA ILE A 50 -4.61 4.45 -21.00
C ILE A 50 -3.75 4.28 -19.75
N VAL A 51 -3.90 5.17 -18.75
CA VAL A 51 -3.18 5.07 -17.46
C VAL A 51 -3.44 3.71 -16.80
N TYR A 52 -4.69 3.26 -16.80
CA TYR A 52 -5.07 1.97 -16.21
C TYR A 52 -4.43 0.77 -16.93
N VAL A 53 -4.41 0.78 -18.26
CA VAL A 53 -3.86 -0.32 -19.09
C VAL A 53 -2.33 -0.32 -19.09
N THR A 54 -1.69 0.84 -18.93
CA THR A 54 -0.23 0.99 -19.02
C THR A 54 0.41 1.11 -17.63
N LEU A 55 0.31 2.28 -17.00
CA LEU A 55 0.99 2.65 -15.75
C LEU A 55 0.53 1.85 -14.52
N LEU A 56 -0.60 1.17 -14.60
CA LEU A 56 -1.13 0.34 -13.51
C LEU A 56 -1.19 -1.13 -13.89
N ASN A 57 -0.39 -1.55 -14.86
CA ASN A 57 -0.31 -2.95 -15.25
C ASN A 57 1.03 -3.54 -14.80
N ALA A 58 1.00 -4.45 -13.82
CA ALA A 58 2.21 -5.06 -13.29
C ALA A 58 3.01 -5.80 -14.37
N ASP A 59 2.33 -6.49 -15.29
CA ASP A 59 2.98 -7.21 -16.37
C ASP A 59 3.68 -6.26 -17.36
N PHE A 60 3.16 -5.04 -17.52
CA PHE A 60 3.81 -3.98 -18.30
C PHE A 60 5.12 -3.55 -17.63
N HIS A 61 5.10 -3.27 -16.32
CA HIS A 61 6.30 -2.87 -15.58
C HIS A 61 7.34 -4.01 -15.50
N GLU A 62 6.92 -5.26 -15.29
CA GLU A 62 7.81 -6.42 -15.28
C GLU A 62 8.54 -6.57 -16.63
N LYS A 63 7.82 -6.48 -17.76
CA LYS A 63 8.41 -6.55 -19.10
C LYS A 63 9.36 -5.38 -19.37
N LEU A 64 9.00 -4.18 -18.93
CA LEU A 64 9.82 -2.99 -19.13
C LEU A 64 11.14 -3.07 -18.35
N LEU A 65 11.09 -3.59 -17.12
CA LEU A 65 12.25 -3.78 -16.25
C LEU A 65 13.15 -4.92 -16.73
N ALA A 66 12.56 -5.98 -17.30
CA ALA A 66 13.30 -7.08 -17.90
C ALA A 66 14.13 -6.62 -19.10
N GLY A 67 13.59 -5.69 -19.91
CA GLY A 67 14.28 -5.14 -21.08
C GLY A 67 15.35 -4.08 -20.80
N GLU A 68 15.51 -3.62 -19.55
CA GLU A 68 16.50 -2.59 -19.15
C GLU A 68 17.71 -3.16 -18.40
N GLU A 69 17.88 -4.50 -18.38
CA GLU A 69 18.89 -5.16 -17.55
C GLU A 69 18.81 -4.74 -16.07
N MET A 70 17.66 -4.21 -15.64
CA MET A 70 17.53 -3.61 -14.31
C MET A 70 17.75 -4.67 -13.22
N PHE A 71 17.28 -5.88 -13.49
CA PHE A 71 17.49 -7.04 -12.64
C PHE A 71 18.96 -7.41 -12.49
N SER A 72 19.76 -7.39 -13.56
CA SER A 72 21.19 -7.75 -13.47
C SER A 72 21.99 -6.69 -12.72
N TYR A 73 21.66 -5.41 -12.94
CA TYR A 73 22.34 -4.31 -12.26
C TYR A 73 21.97 -4.20 -10.78
N ILE A 74 20.67 -4.31 -10.42
CA ILE A 74 20.26 -4.37 -9.01
C ILE A 74 20.93 -5.57 -8.34
N ASN A 75 20.96 -6.73 -9.01
CA ASN A 75 21.68 -7.89 -8.50
C ASN A 75 23.18 -7.60 -8.28
N SER A 76 23.84 -6.90 -9.21
CA SER A 76 25.25 -6.51 -9.05
C SER A 76 25.49 -5.56 -7.88
N ILE A 77 24.57 -4.63 -7.62
CA ILE A 77 24.62 -3.75 -6.44
C ILE A 77 24.40 -4.58 -5.18
N THR A 78 23.37 -5.42 -5.16
CA THR A 78 23.04 -6.26 -4.01
C THR A 78 24.23 -7.15 -3.65
N GLN A 79 24.88 -7.77 -4.63
CA GLN A 79 26.09 -8.56 -4.40
C GLN A 79 27.25 -7.72 -3.86
N LYS A 80 27.48 -6.51 -4.39
CA LYS A 80 28.54 -5.58 -3.91
C LYS A 80 28.31 -5.05 -2.50
N ILE A 81 27.04 -4.84 -2.11
CA ILE A 81 26.69 -4.34 -0.77
C ILE A 81 26.68 -5.48 0.22
N ALA A 82 26.13 -6.62 -0.17
CA ALA A 82 25.94 -7.79 0.67
C ALA A 82 27.10 -8.78 0.53
N ASN A 83 28.35 -8.31 0.46
CA ASN A 83 29.55 -9.12 0.20
C ASN A 83 29.73 -10.38 1.09
N ASN A 84 28.92 -10.53 2.15
CA ASN A 84 28.93 -11.66 3.10
C ASN A 84 27.62 -12.48 3.14
N LEU A 85 26.61 -12.17 2.32
CA LEU A 85 25.34 -12.88 2.25
C LEU A 85 25.21 -13.55 0.88
N SER A 86 24.93 -14.85 0.84
CA SER A 86 24.71 -15.66 -0.38
C SER A 86 23.37 -15.32 -1.07
N ILE A 87 23.14 -14.04 -1.38
CA ILE A 87 21.95 -13.58 -2.09
C ILE A 87 21.99 -14.09 -3.54
N SER A 88 21.10 -15.04 -3.86
CA SER A 88 21.00 -15.60 -5.21
C SER A 88 20.37 -14.57 -6.19
N PRO A 89 20.82 -14.53 -7.46
CA PRO A 89 20.21 -13.66 -8.49
C PRO A 89 18.71 -13.94 -8.70
N ASN A 90 18.31 -15.20 -8.55
CA ASN A 90 16.93 -15.63 -8.65
C ASN A 90 16.07 -15.04 -7.51
N MET A 91 16.62 -14.95 -6.30
CA MET A 91 15.95 -14.31 -5.16
C MET A 91 15.72 -12.82 -5.42
N VAL A 92 16.75 -12.10 -5.88
CA VAL A 92 16.63 -10.67 -6.22
C VAL A 92 15.55 -10.46 -7.28
N GLN A 93 15.53 -11.29 -8.32
CA GLN A 93 14.52 -11.19 -9.38
C GLN A 93 13.11 -11.50 -8.89
N SER A 94 12.93 -12.56 -8.11
CA SER A 94 11.63 -12.94 -7.54
C SER A 94 11.10 -11.86 -6.59
N ASN A 95 11.95 -11.32 -5.72
CA ASN A 95 11.57 -10.25 -4.79
C ASN A 95 11.21 -8.97 -5.54
N LEU A 96 11.99 -8.56 -6.54
CA LEU A 96 11.65 -7.39 -7.35
C LEU A 96 10.29 -7.55 -8.04
N ARG A 97 10.01 -8.72 -8.64
CA ARG A 97 8.69 -9.00 -9.24
C ARG A 97 7.56 -8.94 -8.21
N SER A 98 7.76 -9.57 -7.04
CA SER A 98 6.81 -9.54 -5.93
C SER A 98 6.51 -8.10 -5.48
N ILE A 99 7.56 -7.28 -5.32
CA ILE A 99 7.45 -5.87 -4.94
C ILE A 99 6.69 -5.08 -6.00
N ILE A 100 7.02 -5.24 -7.29
CA ILE A 100 6.32 -4.53 -8.38
C ILE A 100 4.83 -4.88 -8.39
N ARG A 101 4.50 -6.17 -8.33
CA ARG A 101 3.11 -6.63 -8.33
C ARG A 101 2.36 -6.14 -7.10
N GLY A 102 2.91 -6.34 -5.91
CA GLY A 102 2.26 -5.95 -4.67
C GLY A 102 2.14 -4.43 -4.52
N LEU A 103 3.11 -3.63 -4.97
CA LEU A 103 2.98 -2.16 -5.00
C LEU A 103 1.84 -1.72 -5.92
N ILE A 104 1.73 -2.31 -7.12
CA ILE A 104 0.65 -1.97 -8.06
C ILE A 104 -0.71 -2.42 -7.51
N ASN A 105 -0.78 -3.60 -6.89
CA ASN A 105 -1.99 -4.10 -6.24
C ASN A 105 -2.39 -3.23 -5.04
N TYR A 106 -1.43 -2.79 -4.23
CA TYR A 106 -1.63 -1.84 -3.14
C TYR A 106 -2.17 -0.50 -3.65
N ILE A 107 -1.54 0.09 -4.68
CA ILE A 107 -1.99 1.36 -5.28
C ILE A 107 -3.40 1.24 -5.87
N LYS A 108 -3.74 0.08 -6.47
CA LYS A 108 -5.10 -0.19 -6.96
C LYS A 108 -6.14 -0.38 -5.86
N GLY A 109 -5.71 -0.58 -4.61
CA GLY A 109 -6.54 -0.98 -3.50
C GLY A 109 -7.04 -2.42 -3.58
N THR A 110 -6.39 -3.30 -4.35
CA THR A 110 -6.73 -4.74 -4.33
C THR A 110 -6.09 -5.44 -3.13
N GLU A 111 -4.98 -4.92 -2.63
CA GLU A 111 -4.29 -5.39 -1.42
C GLU A 111 -4.22 -4.26 -0.38
N ASN A 112 -4.36 -4.61 0.89
CA ASN A 112 -4.33 -3.64 1.99
C ASN A 112 -2.94 -3.42 2.59
N LEU A 113 -2.02 -4.35 2.34
CA LEU A 113 -0.68 -4.33 2.89
C LEU A 113 0.34 -4.06 1.78
N LEU A 114 1.47 -3.48 2.17
CA LEU A 114 2.63 -3.40 1.29
C LEU A 114 3.19 -4.81 1.01
N PRO A 115 3.86 -5.03 -0.14
CA PRO A 115 4.37 -6.34 -0.51
C PRO A 115 5.36 -6.91 0.50
N ASP A 116 5.39 -8.24 0.58
CA ASP A 116 6.40 -8.97 1.33
C ASP A 116 7.67 -9.20 0.50
N ILE A 117 8.81 -9.13 1.18
CA ILE A 117 10.14 -9.48 0.69
C ILE A 117 10.47 -10.86 1.23
N ARG A 118 10.75 -11.83 0.34
CA ARG A 118 11.13 -13.18 0.73
C ARG A 118 12.60 -13.24 1.09
N LEU A 119 12.92 -13.92 2.17
CA LEU A 119 14.28 -14.26 2.56
C LEU A 119 14.46 -15.76 2.33
N ASP A 120 15.50 -16.16 1.60
CA ASP A 120 15.78 -17.57 1.36
C ASP A 120 16.60 -18.13 2.54
N ASN A 121 16.13 -19.24 3.13
CA ASN A 121 16.69 -19.78 4.37
C ASN A 121 18.07 -20.44 4.19
N ASP A 122 18.44 -20.78 2.95
CA ASP A 122 19.76 -21.34 2.63
C ASP A 122 20.93 -20.34 2.80
N ILE A 123 20.62 -19.06 3.07
CA ILE A 123 21.60 -17.96 3.13
C ILE A 123 22.18 -17.77 4.53
N LEU A 124 21.41 -18.07 5.56
CA LEU A 124 21.91 -18.18 6.91
C LEU A 124 22.38 -19.63 7.07
N ASN A 125 23.68 -19.88 6.95
CA ASN A 125 24.30 -21.15 7.39
C ASN A 125 24.12 -21.34 8.91
N LEU A 126 22.88 -21.45 9.38
CA LEU A 126 22.49 -21.86 10.71
C LEU A 126 22.24 -23.38 10.79
N THR A 127 22.63 -24.12 9.75
CA THR A 127 22.72 -25.58 9.77
C THR A 127 23.81 -26.11 10.71
N ALA A 128 24.60 -25.23 11.35
CA ALA A 128 25.54 -25.57 12.41
C ALA A 128 24.94 -25.56 13.83
N LEU A 129 23.71 -25.06 14.02
CA LEU A 129 23.00 -25.08 15.31
C LEU A 129 21.69 -25.85 15.15
N GLY A 130 21.73 -27.16 15.40
CA GLY A 130 20.60 -27.96 15.84
C GLY A 130 19.30 -27.84 15.03
N SER A 131 19.08 -28.80 14.14
CA SER A 131 17.80 -29.06 13.49
C SER A 131 16.65 -29.23 14.48
N SER A 132 15.79 -28.22 14.65
CA SER A 132 14.31 -28.30 14.75
C SER A 132 13.66 -27.04 15.35
N MET A 133 13.64 -25.91 14.64
CA MET A 133 12.72 -24.81 14.99
C MET A 133 12.15 -24.18 13.74
N ASN A 134 10.98 -24.67 13.30
CA ASN A 134 10.22 -24.21 12.14
C ASN A 134 9.51 -22.85 12.34
N ASN A 135 10.14 -21.90 13.02
CA ASN A 135 9.68 -20.51 13.07
C ASN A 135 10.73 -19.62 12.40
N TYR A 136 10.95 -19.85 11.10
CA TYR A 136 11.83 -18.99 10.29
C TYR A 136 11.00 -17.91 9.60
N VAL A 137 11.45 -16.66 9.69
CA VAL A 137 10.82 -15.49 9.06
C VAL A 137 11.07 -15.55 7.55
N ASP A 138 10.29 -16.35 6.84
CA ASP A 138 10.41 -16.53 5.38
C ASP A 138 10.10 -15.25 4.59
N LYS A 139 9.43 -14.28 5.23
CA LYS A 139 8.91 -13.06 4.62
C LYS A 139 8.96 -11.89 5.59
N VAL A 140 9.49 -10.77 5.11
CA VAL A 140 9.44 -9.49 5.84
C VAL A 140 8.59 -8.52 5.05
N ASN A 141 7.59 -7.93 5.70
CA ASN A 141 6.74 -6.95 5.05
C ASN A 141 7.53 -5.66 4.75
N LEU A 142 7.34 -5.08 3.55
CA LEU A 142 8.02 -3.84 3.16
C LEU A 142 7.73 -2.66 4.11
N SER A 143 6.52 -2.60 4.69
CA SER A 143 6.19 -1.60 5.72
C SER A 143 7.12 -1.67 6.93
N THR A 144 7.47 -2.88 7.36
CA THR A 144 8.39 -3.13 8.48
C THR A 144 9.81 -2.71 8.12
N VAL A 145 10.25 -3.00 6.89
CA VAL A 145 11.56 -2.55 6.39
C VAL A 145 11.63 -1.02 6.35
N LEU A 146 10.59 -0.36 5.87
CA LEU A 146 10.53 1.10 5.81
C LEU A 146 10.52 1.74 7.21
N LEU A 147 9.81 1.12 8.17
CA LEU A 147 9.79 1.54 9.56
C LEU A 147 11.18 1.42 10.19
N PHE A 148 11.82 0.26 10.04
CA PHE A 148 13.16 0.00 10.56
C PHE A 148 14.22 0.92 9.94
N SER A 149 14.09 1.20 8.65
CA SER A 149 14.98 2.13 7.94
C SER A 149 14.71 3.62 8.26
N LYS A 150 13.74 3.94 9.12
CA LYS A 150 13.27 5.32 9.40
C LYS A 150 12.83 6.07 8.13
N ARG A 151 12.28 5.35 7.14
CA ARG A 151 11.78 5.86 5.84
C ARG A 151 10.25 5.80 5.77
N THR A 152 9.57 6.04 6.89
CA THR A 152 8.10 6.01 7.00
C THR A 152 7.41 6.97 6.04
N TYR A 153 8.04 8.10 5.70
CA TYR A 153 7.52 9.04 4.69
C TYR A 153 7.27 8.40 3.31
N VAL A 154 7.97 7.31 2.97
CA VAL A 154 7.74 6.56 1.71
C VAL A 154 6.41 5.83 1.78
N SER A 155 6.10 5.21 2.93
CA SER A 155 4.81 4.56 3.18
C SER A 155 3.67 5.58 3.13
N ASP A 156 3.88 6.76 3.73
CA ASP A 156 2.90 7.86 3.66
C ASP A 156 2.68 8.32 2.22
N SER A 157 3.76 8.49 1.45
CA SER A 157 3.70 8.86 0.03
C SER A 157 2.96 7.82 -0.82
N LEU A 158 3.18 6.53 -0.57
CA LEU A 158 2.45 5.44 -1.23
C LEU A 158 0.96 5.45 -0.87
N THR A 159 0.63 5.79 0.37
CA THR A 159 -0.76 5.90 0.84
C THR A 159 -1.46 7.10 0.20
N VAL A 160 -0.79 8.24 0.09
CA VAL A 160 -1.27 9.41 -0.68
C VAL A 160 -1.47 9.05 -2.15
N LEU A 161 -0.53 8.31 -2.76
CA LEU A 161 -0.65 7.85 -4.13
C LEU A 161 -1.87 6.92 -4.33
N ARG A 162 -2.11 6.00 -3.41
CA ARG A 162 -3.31 5.15 -3.38
C ARG A 162 -4.58 5.98 -3.29
N MET A 163 -4.65 6.93 -2.36
CA MET A 163 -5.81 7.84 -2.22
C MET A 163 -6.08 8.63 -3.51
N LEU A 164 -5.03 9.15 -4.14
CA LEU A 164 -5.15 9.88 -5.40
C LEU A 164 -5.70 8.97 -6.49
N PHE A 165 -5.25 7.72 -6.56
CA PHE A 165 -5.76 6.76 -7.53
C PHE A 165 -7.23 6.36 -7.28
N GLU A 166 -7.62 6.12 -6.03
CA GLU A 166 -9.02 5.83 -5.69
C GLU A 166 -9.94 7.02 -6.00
N CYS A 167 -9.47 8.25 -5.81
CA CYS A 167 -10.15 9.46 -6.23
C CYS A 167 -10.29 9.52 -7.76
N LEU A 168 -9.22 9.25 -8.52
CA LEU A 168 -9.27 9.17 -9.98
C LEU A 168 -10.23 8.09 -10.48
N LYS A 169 -10.23 6.91 -9.86
CA LYS A 169 -11.15 5.81 -10.18
C LYS A 169 -12.60 6.21 -9.97
N THR A 170 -12.90 6.89 -8.86
CA THR A 170 -14.24 7.39 -8.56
C THR A 170 -14.66 8.50 -9.52
N ALA A 171 -13.76 9.46 -9.79
CA ALA A 171 -13.97 10.53 -10.75
C ALA A 171 -14.24 10.00 -12.16
N PHE A 172 -13.52 8.96 -12.60
CA PHE A 172 -13.77 8.28 -13.87
C PHE A 172 -15.22 7.79 -14.00
N ASN A 173 -15.77 7.17 -12.96
CA ASN A 173 -17.15 6.68 -12.99
C ASN A 173 -18.16 7.82 -13.03
N ILE A 174 -17.97 8.87 -12.22
CA ILE A 174 -18.85 10.05 -12.19
C ILE A 174 -18.82 10.78 -13.54
N ILE A 175 -17.63 11.00 -14.10
CA ILE A 175 -17.44 11.66 -15.39
C ILE A 175 -18.05 10.82 -16.53
N THR A 176 -17.99 9.50 -16.43
CA THR A 176 -18.66 8.60 -17.39
C THR A 176 -20.18 8.78 -17.36
N LEU A 177 -20.80 8.85 -16.17
CA LEU A 177 -22.24 9.10 -16.05
C LEU A 177 -22.61 10.48 -16.59
N PHE A 178 -21.79 11.49 -16.28
CA PHE A 178 -21.98 12.86 -16.78
C PHE A 178 -21.85 12.93 -18.31
N PHE A 179 -20.91 12.20 -18.91
CA PHE A 179 -20.75 12.11 -20.36
C PHE A 179 -22.00 11.54 -21.04
N ILE A 180 -22.59 10.47 -20.49
CA ILE A 180 -23.83 9.88 -21.00
C ILE A 180 -24.98 10.90 -20.94
N LEU A 181 -25.10 11.62 -19.83
CA LEU A 181 -26.11 12.68 -19.68
C LEU A 181 -25.94 13.77 -20.75
N LEU A 182 -24.72 14.20 -21.02
CA LEU A 182 -24.43 15.20 -22.06
C LEU A 182 -24.81 14.69 -23.46
N ILE A 183 -24.56 13.41 -23.77
CA ILE A 183 -25.01 12.80 -25.03
C ILE A 183 -26.54 12.83 -25.14
N ILE A 184 -27.28 12.50 -24.08
CA ILE A 184 -28.74 12.52 -24.07
C ILE A 184 -29.26 13.95 -24.31
N ILE A 185 -28.71 14.93 -23.60
CA ILE A 185 -29.04 16.36 -23.78
C ILE A 185 -28.78 16.77 -25.24
N MET A 186 -27.64 16.36 -25.79
CA MET A 186 -27.32 16.59 -27.19
C MET A 186 -28.43 16.04 -28.09
N ILE A 187 -28.78 14.75 -27.97
CA ILE A 187 -29.81 14.09 -28.78
C ILE A 187 -31.18 14.81 -28.70
N ILE A 188 -31.57 15.30 -27.51
CA ILE A 188 -32.82 16.03 -27.31
C ILE A 188 -32.82 17.36 -28.08
N ILE A 189 -31.74 18.15 -27.98
CA ILE A 189 -31.62 19.44 -28.67
C ILE A 189 -31.55 19.24 -30.20
N ILE A 190 -31.00 18.11 -30.63
CA ILE A 190 -30.69 17.73 -32.02
C ILE A 190 -31.94 17.49 -32.89
N LYS A 191 -33.12 17.18 -32.32
CA LYS A 191 -34.30 16.60 -33.01
C LYS A 191 -34.82 17.30 -34.30
N LYS A 192 -34.29 18.45 -34.72
CA LYS A 192 -34.76 19.22 -35.90
C LYS A 192 -33.67 19.92 -36.75
N ASN A 193 -32.38 19.74 -36.47
CA ASN A 193 -31.33 20.53 -37.14
C ASN A 193 -30.64 19.76 -38.29
N ARG A 194 -30.30 20.43 -39.40
CA ARG A 194 -29.60 19.79 -40.54
C ARG A 194 -28.08 19.75 -40.34
N ASN A 195 -27.53 20.59 -39.45
CA ASN A 195 -26.09 20.71 -39.21
C ASN A 195 -25.54 19.73 -38.15
N MET A 196 -26.16 18.55 -37.98
CA MET A 196 -25.85 17.63 -36.86
C MET A 196 -24.43 17.09 -36.89
N THR A 197 -23.95 16.75 -38.09
CA THR A 197 -22.67 16.07 -38.29
C THR A 197 -21.52 16.92 -37.79
N LYS A 198 -21.60 18.25 -37.94
CA LYS A 198 -20.55 19.19 -37.50
C LYS A 198 -20.30 19.14 -35.99
N TYR A 199 -21.34 18.98 -35.19
CA TYR A 199 -21.24 19.00 -33.74
C TYR A 199 -20.83 17.64 -33.14
N TRP A 200 -21.19 16.54 -33.81
CA TRP A 200 -20.66 15.22 -33.52
C TRP A 200 -19.18 15.11 -33.90
N GLN A 201 -18.80 15.65 -35.06
CA GLN A 201 -17.40 15.78 -35.46
C GLN A 201 -16.62 16.61 -34.44
N LEU A 202 -17.17 17.74 -33.98
CA LEU A 202 -16.53 18.55 -32.94
C LEU A 202 -16.33 17.75 -31.63
N LEU A 203 -17.34 17.00 -31.18
CA LEU A 203 -17.28 16.19 -29.96
C LEU A 203 -16.16 15.15 -30.00
N ILE A 204 -15.86 14.57 -31.18
CA ILE A 204 -14.85 13.51 -31.35
C ILE A 204 -13.48 14.09 -31.70
N CYS A 205 -13.44 15.13 -32.54
CA CYS A 205 -12.19 15.73 -33.01
C CYS A 205 -11.49 16.52 -31.91
N PHE A 206 -12.25 17.26 -31.08
CA PHE A 206 -11.72 18.05 -29.98
C PHE A 206 -10.89 17.22 -28.97
N PRO A 207 -11.37 16.09 -28.42
CA PRO A 207 -10.55 15.23 -27.57
C PRO A 207 -9.35 14.62 -28.30
N GLY A 208 -9.47 14.32 -29.59
CA GLY A 208 -8.35 13.85 -30.40
C GLY A 208 -7.18 14.84 -30.44
N PHE A 209 -7.47 16.14 -30.62
CA PHE A 209 -6.47 17.20 -30.53
C PHE A 209 -5.88 17.34 -29.12
N LEU A 210 -6.70 17.26 -28.08
CA LEU A 210 -6.21 17.30 -26.69
C LEU A 210 -5.27 16.13 -26.39
N CYS A 211 -5.56 14.92 -26.90
CA CYS A 211 -4.65 13.78 -26.82
C CYS A 211 -3.29 14.11 -27.44
N LEU A 212 -3.26 14.64 -28.67
CA LEU A 212 -2.00 15.00 -29.33
C LEU A 212 -1.21 16.07 -28.56
N ILE A 213 -1.88 17.10 -28.04
CA ILE A 213 -1.25 18.14 -27.22
C ILE A 213 -0.68 17.52 -25.94
N SER A 214 -1.45 16.68 -25.24
CA SER A 214 -1.01 16.02 -24.01
C SER A 214 0.19 15.08 -24.24
N ALA A 215 0.20 14.33 -25.35
CA ALA A 215 1.33 13.47 -25.71
C ALA A 215 2.60 14.29 -25.99
N LEU A 216 2.47 15.43 -26.67
CA LEU A 216 3.58 16.35 -26.91
C LEU A 216 4.13 16.92 -25.60
N ILE A 217 3.26 17.29 -24.65
CA ILE A 217 3.66 17.73 -23.31
C ILE A 217 4.41 16.62 -22.57
N ILE A 218 3.90 15.39 -22.57
CA ILE A 218 4.55 14.24 -21.93
C ILE A 218 5.92 13.98 -22.55
N PHE A 219 6.03 14.04 -23.88
CA PHE A 219 7.29 13.84 -24.59
C PHE A 219 8.33 14.93 -24.24
N LEU A 220 7.93 16.20 -24.25
CA LEU A 220 8.81 17.31 -23.86
C LEU A 220 9.25 17.21 -22.39
N TYR A 221 8.33 16.85 -21.50
CA TYR A 221 8.62 16.64 -20.08
C TYR A 221 9.65 15.52 -19.88
N SER A 222 9.40 14.37 -20.52
CA SER A 222 10.25 13.17 -20.47
C SER A 222 11.68 13.44 -20.96
N LYS A 223 11.83 14.30 -21.98
CA LYS A 223 13.14 14.65 -22.53
C LYS A 223 13.88 15.71 -21.70
N ASN A 224 13.18 16.75 -21.25
CA ASN A 224 13.84 17.96 -20.73
C ASN A 224 13.87 18.04 -19.20
N ARG A 225 12.79 17.63 -18.51
CA ARG A 225 12.64 17.85 -17.05
C ARG A 225 12.87 16.61 -16.22
N LEU A 226 12.55 15.43 -16.75
CA LEU A 226 12.67 14.17 -16.03
C LEU A 226 14.10 13.88 -15.52
N PRO A 227 15.17 14.03 -16.33
CA PRO A 227 16.52 13.73 -15.87
C PRO A 227 16.98 14.64 -14.72
N GLU A 228 16.64 15.94 -14.78
CA GLU A 228 16.96 16.92 -13.74
C GLU A 228 16.30 16.55 -12.40
N MET A 229 15.01 16.19 -12.42
CA MET A 229 14.29 15.83 -11.19
C MET A 229 14.81 14.54 -10.57
N ILE A 230 15.08 13.52 -11.38
CA ILE A 230 15.60 12.24 -10.87
C ILE A 230 16.98 12.44 -10.26
N TYR A 231 17.85 13.19 -10.94
CA TYR A 231 19.17 13.51 -10.39
C TYR A 231 19.07 14.27 -9.06
N ALA A 232 18.16 15.24 -8.95
CA ALA A 232 17.92 15.96 -7.70
C ALA A 232 17.43 15.06 -6.56
N LEU A 233 16.61 14.05 -6.84
CA LEU A 233 16.17 13.06 -5.85
C LEU A 233 17.33 12.19 -5.35
N PHE A 234 18.25 11.79 -6.24
CA PHE A 234 19.39 10.94 -5.87
C PHE A 234 20.51 11.67 -5.13
N LEU A 235 20.58 13.00 -5.22
CA LEU A 235 21.51 13.81 -4.41
C LEU A 235 21.25 13.67 -2.90
N GLN A 236 20.02 13.35 -2.50
CA GLN A 236 19.60 13.28 -1.09
C GLN A 236 19.83 11.90 -0.42
N ILE A 237 20.29 10.90 -1.17
CA ILE A 237 20.48 9.54 -0.67
C ILE A 237 21.92 9.38 -0.21
N ASP A 238 22.20 8.76 0.95
CA ASP A 238 23.57 8.51 1.43
C ASP A 238 24.12 7.19 0.88
N ILE A 239 24.50 7.20 -0.41
CA ILE A 239 25.17 6.08 -1.10
C ILE A 239 26.43 6.60 -1.81
N SER A 240 27.37 5.71 -2.15
CA SER A 240 28.56 6.06 -2.95
C SER A 240 28.18 6.73 -4.29
N GLN A 241 28.98 7.70 -4.72
CA GLN A 241 28.70 8.53 -5.90
C GLN A 241 28.55 7.70 -7.19
N ASP A 242 29.38 6.66 -7.35
CA ASP A 242 29.33 5.81 -8.54
C ASP A 242 28.03 4.98 -8.63
N ILE A 243 27.48 4.56 -7.49
CA ILE A 243 26.20 3.84 -7.44
C ILE A 243 25.04 4.82 -7.68
N LYS A 244 25.13 6.05 -7.13
CA LYS A 244 24.11 7.10 -7.32
C LYS A 244 23.90 7.45 -8.78
N VAL A 245 24.98 7.78 -9.50
CA VAL A 245 24.89 8.25 -10.89
C VAL A 245 24.29 7.17 -11.78
N ASN A 246 24.74 5.93 -11.62
CA ASN A 246 24.27 4.80 -12.42
C ASN A 246 22.81 4.45 -12.13
N LEU A 247 22.39 4.48 -10.86
CA LEU A 247 21.00 4.19 -10.48
C LEU A 247 20.05 5.33 -10.91
N ALA A 248 20.51 6.59 -10.86
CA ALA A 248 19.77 7.73 -11.40
C ALA A 248 19.59 7.63 -12.93
N HIS A 249 20.65 7.28 -13.67
CA HIS A 249 20.59 7.08 -15.12
C HIS A 249 19.60 5.97 -15.50
N MET A 250 19.67 4.85 -14.78
CA MET A 250 18.77 3.72 -14.96
C MET A 250 17.31 4.10 -14.69
N LEU A 251 17.02 4.72 -13.55
CA LEU A 251 15.65 5.13 -13.21
C LEU A 251 15.13 6.13 -14.24
N THR A 252 15.98 7.04 -14.72
CA THR A 252 15.65 7.97 -15.79
C THR A 252 15.29 7.24 -17.07
N SER A 253 16.06 6.22 -17.47
CA SER A 253 15.74 5.43 -18.67
C SER A 253 14.41 4.70 -18.53
N TYR A 254 14.19 4.06 -17.38
CA TYR A 254 12.95 3.35 -17.07
C TYR A 254 11.72 4.26 -17.12
N VAL A 255 11.73 5.37 -16.37
CA VAL A 255 10.60 6.30 -16.32
C VAL A 255 10.38 6.95 -17.69
N ARG A 256 11.45 7.27 -18.41
CA ARG A 256 11.36 7.80 -19.79
C ARG A 256 10.68 6.82 -20.74
N LYS A 257 11.06 5.54 -20.72
CA LYS A 257 10.38 4.52 -21.56
C LYS A 257 8.92 4.39 -21.16
N CYS A 258 8.60 4.37 -19.86
CA CYS A 258 7.24 4.32 -19.35
C CYS A 258 6.37 5.48 -19.89
N LEU A 259 6.88 6.71 -19.79
CA LEU A 259 6.21 7.90 -20.32
C LEU A 259 6.10 7.88 -21.85
N ASN A 260 7.11 7.38 -22.56
CA ASN A 260 7.08 7.28 -24.02
C ASN A 260 6.02 6.27 -24.50
N TYR A 261 5.87 5.14 -23.81
CA TYR A 261 4.79 4.18 -24.10
C TYR A 261 3.42 4.81 -23.84
N ALA A 262 3.23 5.50 -22.71
CA ALA A 262 1.99 6.22 -22.44
C ALA A 262 1.69 7.27 -23.53
N ALA A 263 2.69 8.07 -23.93
CA ALA A 263 2.56 9.05 -25.01
C ALA A 263 2.20 8.39 -26.34
N PHE A 264 2.79 7.23 -26.69
CA PHE A 264 2.46 6.49 -27.89
C PHE A 264 0.99 6.04 -27.92
N TYR A 265 0.48 5.47 -26.83
CA TYR A 265 -0.94 5.09 -26.74
C TYR A 265 -1.87 6.30 -26.82
N ILE A 266 -1.49 7.43 -26.24
CA ILE A 266 -2.25 8.68 -26.34
C ILE A 266 -2.27 9.21 -27.79
N ILE A 267 -1.14 9.17 -28.50
CA ILE A 267 -1.06 9.57 -29.92
C ILE A 267 -1.94 8.65 -30.76
N LEU A 268 -1.84 7.33 -30.57
CA LEU A 268 -2.63 6.35 -31.30
C LEU A 268 -4.13 6.59 -31.07
N SER A 269 -4.55 6.77 -29.82
CA SER A 269 -5.94 7.07 -29.50
C SER A 269 -6.41 8.39 -30.11
N GLY A 270 -5.57 9.43 -30.07
CA GLY A 270 -5.87 10.74 -30.67
C GLY A 270 -6.04 10.64 -32.19
N ALA A 271 -5.14 9.93 -32.86
CA ALA A 271 -5.19 9.69 -34.30
C ALA A 271 -6.45 8.91 -34.70
N VAL A 272 -6.82 7.87 -33.95
CA VAL A 272 -8.05 7.11 -34.18
C VAL A 272 -9.29 7.99 -34.03
N LEU A 273 -9.36 8.85 -32.99
CA LEU A 273 -10.48 9.77 -32.82
C LEU A 273 -10.60 10.76 -33.98
N ILE A 274 -9.49 11.35 -34.42
CA ILE A 274 -9.46 12.27 -35.56
C ILE A 274 -9.89 11.55 -36.85
N LEU A 275 -9.39 10.33 -37.09
CA LEU A 275 -9.76 9.53 -38.24
C LEU A 275 -11.26 9.21 -38.25
N VAL A 276 -11.82 8.79 -37.11
CA VAL A 276 -13.26 8.55 -36.94
C VAL A 276 -14.06 9.82 -37.22
N SER A 277 -13.59 10.98 -36.78
CA SER A 277 -14.24 12.26 -37.05
C SER A 277 -14.22 12.62 -38.55
N ILE A 278 -13.14 12.35 -39.27
CA ILE A 278 -13.03 12.62 -40.72
C ILE A 278 -13.96 11.68 -41.50
N LEU A 279 -14.05 10.42 -41.10
CA LEU A 279 -14.90 9.41 -41.75
C LEU A 279 -16.40 9.63 -41.50
N MET A 280 -16.79 10.48 -40.53
CA MET A 280 -18.20 10.83 -40.36
C MET A 280 -18.72 11.57 -41.59
N PRO A 281 -19.80 11.09 -42.23
CA PRO A 281 -20.31 11.68 -43.45
C PRO A 281 -20.75 13.13 -43.21
N THR A 282 -20.08 14.07 -43.87
CA THR A 282 -20.52 15.46 -43.93
C THR A 282 -21.69 15.53 -44.91
N SER A 283 -22.86 15.98 -44.45
CA SER A 283 -24.08 16.06 -45.26
C SER A 283 -24.04 17.16 -46.33
N SER A 284 -22.85 17.54 -46.82
CA SER A 284 -22.63 18.60 -47.80
C SER A 284 -22.33 18.09 -49.21
N ILE A 285 -22.32 16.78 -49.47
CA ILE A 285 -22.27 16.27 -50.84
C ILE A 285 -23.67 16.43 -51.44
N SER A 286 -23.81 17.51 -52.19
CA SER A 286 -24.92 17.85 -53.06
C SER A 286 -25.28 16.68 -53.98
N GLN A 287 -26.59 16.47 -54.13
CA GLN A 287 -27.23 15.66 -55.17
C GLN A 287 -26.95 14.15 -55.12
N ILE A 288 -27.96 13.39 -54.69
CA ILE A 288 -28.65 12.36 -55.50
C ILE A 288 -29.77 11.82 -54.61
N ASN A 289 -30.99 11.79 -55.16
CA ASN A 289 -32.21 11.28 -54.56
C ASN A 289 -32.10 9.82 -54.08
N LYS A 290 -31.46 9.60 -52.93
CA LYS A 290 -31.60 8.36 -52.17
C LYS A 290 -32.00 8.73 -50.75
N LYS A 291 -33.15 8.22 -50.32
CA LYS A 291 -33.58 8.26 -48.91
C LYS A 291 -32.34 7.95 -48.05
N PRO A 292 -31.96 8.81 -47.08
CA PRO A 292 -30.86 8.48 -46.19
C PRO A 292 -31.24 7.19 -45.48
N SER A 293 -30.55 6.10 -45.85
CA SER A 293 -30.84 4.79 -45.30
C SER A 293 -30.56 4.85 -43.81
N LEU A 294 -31.59 4.59 -43.01
CA LEU A 294 -31.60 4.54 -41.56
C LEU A 294 -30.41 3.75 -40.96
N SER A 295 -29.77 2.88 -41.74
CA SER A 295 -28.65 2.02 -41.31
C SER A 295 -27.35 2.76 -40.97
N LYS A 296 -27.02 3.91 -41.58
CA LYS A 296 -25.75 4.62 -41.28
C LYS A 296 -25.77 5.43 -39.99
N SER A 297 -26.94 5.89 -39.55
CA SER A 297 -27.13 6.48 -38.22
C SER A 297 -27.27 5.40 -37.14
N SER A 298 -27.80 4.22 -37.52
CA SER A 298 -27.98 3.06 -36.64
C SER A 298 -26.65 2.47 -36.19
N THR A 299 -25.64 2.39 -37.05
CA THR A 299 -24.32 1.86 -36.66
C THR A 299 -23.59 2.78 -35.69
N PHE A 300 -23.77 4.10 -35.82
CA PHE A 300 -23.18 5.07 -34.91
C PHE A 300 -23.87 5.06 -33.53
N LEU A 301 -25.20 4.94 -33.53
CA LEU A 301 -25.99 4.66 -32.32
C LEU A 301 -25.58 3.32 -31.70
N PHE A 302 -25.33 2.30 -32.51
CA PHE A 302 -24.89 1.00 -32.03
C PHE A 302 -23.50 1.05 -31.40
N ILE A 303 -22.53 1.78 -31.97
CA ILE A 303 -21.19 1.96 -31.39
C ILE A 303 -21.26 2.78 -30.10
N THR A 304 -22.06 3.84 -30.06
CA THR A 304 -22.27 4.62 -28.82
C THR A 304 -23.02 3.82 -27.76
N VAL A 305 -23.99 2.98 -28.14
CA VAL A 305 -24.67 2.04 -27.24
C VAL A 305 -23.73 0.93 -26.77
N LEU A 306 -22.86 0.39 -27.63
CA LEU A 306 -21.88 -0.64 -27.27
C LEU A 306 -20.83 -0.08 -26.30
N VAL A 307 -20.31 1.12 -26.58
CA VAL A 307 -19.37 1.84 -25.69
C VAL A 307 -20.05 2.14 -24.36
N THR A 308 -21.32 2.58 -24.36
CA THR A 308 -22.04 2.81 -23.10
C THR A 308 -22.36 1.52 -22.34
N VAL A 309 -22.67 0.40 -23.01
CA VAL A 309 -22.86 -0.91 -22.37
C VAL A 309 -21.55 -1.44 -21.75
N LEU A 310 -20.43 -1.32 -22.46
CA LEU A 310 -19.11 -1.69 -21.93
C LEU A 310 -18.69 -0.79 -20.75
N LEU A 311 -19.05 0.50 -20.79
CA LEU A 311 -18.85 1.42 -19.67
C LEU A 311 -19.78 1.11 -18.48
N ILE A 312 -21.04 0.74 -18.74
CA ILE A 312 -22.01 0.31 -17.71
C ILE A 312 -21.56 -1.00 -17.03
N GLN A 313 -20.95 -1.94 -17.75
CA GLN A 313 -20.35 -3.14 -17.14
C GLN A 313 -19.24 -2.78 -16.14
N LYS A 314 -18.39 -1.81 -16.46
CA LYS A 314 -17.39 -1.27 -15.51
C LYS A 314 -18.02 -0.57 -14.30
N VAL A 315 -19.18 0.09 -14.47
CA VAL A 315 -19.98 0.65 -13.36
C VAL A 315 -20.64 -0.45 -12.53
N GLY A 316 -21.00 -1.60 -13.11
CA GLY A 316 -21.49 -2.76 -12.36
C GLY A 316 -20.44 -3.28 -11.36
N ASN A 317 -19.18 -3.37 -11.81
CA ASN A 317 -18.05 -3.75 -10.96
C ASN A 317 -17.75 -2.69 -9.87
N PHE A 318 -18.23 -1.45 -10.02
CA PHE A 318 -18.10 -0.41 -8.99
C PHE A 318 -18.80 -0.79 -7.69
N LYS A 319 -19.92 -1.52 -7.72
CA LYS A 319 -20.65 -1.87 -6.49
C LYS A 319 -19.85 -2.83 -5.61
N GLU A 320 -19.10 -3.75 -6.22
CA GLU A 320 -18.22 -4.68 -5.50
C GLU A 320 -16.92 -3.99 -5.08
N ASP A 321 -16.30 -3.22 -5.99
CA ASP A 321 -15.06 -2.48 -5.70
C ASP A 321 -15.24 -1.37 -4.63
N TYR A 322 -16.38 -0.68 -4.62
CA TYR A 322 -16.69 0.38 -3.65
C TYR A 322 -16.99 -0.19 -2.27
N LYS A 323 -17.56 -1.41 -2.17
CA LYS A 323 -17.75 -2.07 -0.87
C LYS A 323 -16.42 -2.43 -0.21
N ILE A 324 -15.38 -2.71 -1.00
CA ILE A 324 -14.06 -3.11 -0.51
C ILE A 324 -13.18 -1.87 -0.21
N ASN A 325 -13.31 -0.81 -1.02
CA ASN A 325 -12.50 0.42 -0.99
C ASN A 325 -13.35 1.69 -0.81
N ASP A 326 -14.31 1.68 0.11
CA ASP A 326 -15.07 2.89 0.43
C ASP A 326 -14.11 3.97 0.92
N PHE A 327 -14.14 5.16 0.29
CA PHE A 327 -13.28 6.28 0.67
C PHE A 327 -13.44 6.65 2.14
N ILE A 328 -14.66 6.54 2.69
CA ILE A 328 -14.91 6.82 4.12
C ILE A 328 -14.21 5.76 4.99
N ALA A 329 -14.32 4.48 4.62
CA ALA A 329 -13.64 3.39 5.30
C ALA A 329 -12.10 3.47 5.13
N LEU A 330 -11.60 3.96 3.99
CA LEU A 330 -10.18 4.18 3.77
C LEU A 330 -9.67 5.35 4.61
N THR A 331 -10.42 6.44 4.68
CA THR A 331 -10.06 7.63 5.48
C THR A 331 -10.10 7.30 6.98
N SER A 332 -11.06 6.49 7.42
CA SER A 332 -11.09 5.97 8.80
C SER A 332 -9.94 5.00 9.06
N ARG A 333 -9.62 4.11 8.12
CA ARG A 333 -8.45 3.21 8.22
C ARG A 333 -7.11 3.94 8.19
N ILE A 334 -6.99 5.08 7.51
CA ILE A 334 -5.78 5.91 7.53
C ILE A 334 -5.66 6.64 8.87
N ARG A 335 -6.79 7.13 9.39
CA ARG A 335 -6.86 7.66 10.76
C ARG A 335 -6.54 6.59 11.82
N GLU A 336 -6.85 5.33 11.51
CA GLU A 336 -6.60 4.12 12.30
C GLU A 336 -5.36 3.33 11.81
N TYR A 337 -4.49 3.89 10.96
CA TYR A 337 -3.33 3.14 10.43
C TYR A 337 -2.27 2.91 11.52
N GLY A 338 -2.46 3.52 12.70
CA GLY A 338 -1.75 3.17 13.93
C GLY A 338 -2.43 2.08 14.77
N SER A 339 -3.61 1.57 14.39
CA SER A 339 -4.41 0.62 15.18
C SER A 339 -4.98 -0.59 14.43
N ALA A 340 -4.88 -0.63 13.09
CA ALA A 340 -5.56 -1.65 12.27
C ALA A 340 -4.65 -2.47 11.34
N ALA A 341 -3.34 -2.48 11.59
CA ALA A 341 -2.61 -3.72 11.37
C ALA A 341 -2.83 -4.57 12.63
N PRO A 342 -3.06 -5.90 12.55
CA PRO A 342 -2.30 -6.72 13.46
C PRO A 342 -0.85 -6.34 13.12
N VAL A 343 -0.32 -5.39 13.89
CA VAL A 343 1.10 -5.34 14.11
C VAL A 343 1.35 -6.79 14.48
N ILE A 344 2.07 -7.50 13.62
CA ILE A 344 2.98 -8.48 14.16
C ILE A 344 3.91 -7.58 14.99
N LEU A 345 3.43 -7.22 16.19
CA LEU A 345 4.27 -6.95 17.35
C LEU A 345 5.23 -8.09 17.24
N ALA A 346 6.52 -7.78 17.19
CA ALA A 346 7.54 -8.79 17.22
C ALA A 346 7.22 -9.76 18.37
N GLU A 347 6.49 -10.84 18.06
CA GLU A 347 6.70 -12.14 18.64
C GLU A 347 8.13 -12.47 18.23
N ASP A 348 9.05 -12.70 19.12
CA ASP A 348 9.11 -12.42 20.54
C ASP A 348 10.60 -12.57 20.78
N GLU A 349 11.26 -11.50 21.21
CA GLU A 349 12.55 -11.57 21.88
C GLU A 349 12.81 -10.15 22.40
N ASN A 350 12.64 -9.95 23.73
CA ASN A 350 13.14 -8.82 24.55
C ASN A 350 12.16 -7.75 25.08
N ILE A 351 10.87 -8.01 25.35
CA ILE A 351 9.95 -6.93 25.81
C ILE A 351 9.77 -6.81 27.34
N TYR A 352 10.09 -7.83 28.15
CA TYR A 352 9.99 -7.71 29.61
C TYR A 352 11.36 -7.82 30.28
N SER A 353 11.93 -6.66 30.59
CA SER A 353 13.05 -6.59 31.53
C SER A 353 12.51 -6.49 32.96
N LEU A 354 13.03 -7.34 33.84
CA LEU A 354 12.79 -7.29 35.28
C LEU A 354 14.10 -6.94 35.99
N GLN A 355 14.09 -5.86 36.76
CA GLN A 355 15.16 -5.48 37.65
C GLN A 355 14.75 -5.80 39.08
N VAL A 356 15.41 -6.77 39.70
CA VAL A 356 15.23 -7.07 41.11
C VAL A 356 16.29 -6.32 41.88
N ARG A 357 15.88 -5.32 42.66
CA ARG A 357 16.76 -4.55 43.53
C ARG A 357 16.67 -5.09 44.94
N VAL A 358 17.78 -5.61 45.47
CA VAL A 358 17.87 -6.11 46.84
C VAL A 358 18.54 -5.06 47.72
N ILE A 359 17.84 -4.63 48.76
CA ILE A 359 18.32 -3.61 49.71
C ILE A 359 18.14 -4.07 51.16
N ASP A 360 19.04 -3.62 52.02
CA ASP A 360 18.94 -3.81 53.46
C ASP A 360 17.83 -2.91 54.02
N GLU A 361 16.91 -3.49 54.78
CA GLU A 361 15.75 -2.78 55.36
C GLU A 361 16.16 -1.73 56.40
N ASN A 362 17.22 -2.00 57.15
CA ASN A 362 17.67 -1.14 58.25
C ASN A 362 18.55 0.02 57.75
N SER A 363 19.42 -0.25 56.77
CA SER A 363 20.38 0.74 56.27
C SER A 363 20.01 1.38 54.93
N GLY A 364 19.06 0.78 54.20
CA GLY A 364 18.69 1.20 52.84
C GLY A 364 19.79 0.98 51.79
N GLN A 365 20.91 0.34 52.16
CA GLN A 365 22.04 0.11 51.26
C GLN A 365 21.80 -1.10 50.33
N PRO A 366 22.31 -1.05 49.10
CA PRO A 366 22.22 -2.18 48.17
C PRO A 366 23.05 -3.38 48.63
N ILE A 367 22.48 -4.58 48.50
CA ILE A 367 23.16 -5.83 48.87
C ILE A 367 23.72 -6.49 47.60
N GLN A 368 25.04 -6.47 47.46
CA GLN A 368 25.75 -7.12 46.36
C GLN A 368 25.94 -8.62 46.62
N GLY A 369 25.93 -9.42 45.55
CA GLY A 369 26.25 -10.85 45.62
C GLY A 369 25.11 -11.74 46.07
N MET A 370 23.85 -11.28 46.06
CA MET A 370 22.71 -12.14 46.32
C MET A 370 22.30 -12.88 45.06
N LYS A 371 22.10 -14.20 45.16
CA LYS A 371 21.57 -15.01 44.05
C LYS A 371 20.05 -14.87 44.04
N VAL A 372 19.52 -14.32 42.95
CA VAL A 372 18.08 -14.20 42.70
C VAL A 372 17.70 -15.28 41.68
N ILE A 373 16.68 -16.06 42.01
CA ILE A 373 16.17 -17.18 41.22
C ILE A 373 14.71 -16.90 40.88
N LEU A 374 14.37 -16.99 39.60
CA LEU A 374 13.01 -16.92 39.09
C LEU A 374 12.57 -18.33 38.70
N ILE A 375 11.49 -18.80 39.32
CA ILE A 375 10.93 -20.13 39.10
C ILE A 375 9.58 -19.95 38.41
N HIS A 376 9.40 -20.57 37.25
CA HIS A 376 8.13 -20.52 36.55
C HIS A 376 7.01 -21.20 37.37
N ASN A 377 5.81 -20.60 37.39
CA ASN A 377 4.71 -21.08 38.22
C ASN A 377 4.34 -22.55 37.97
N SER A 378 4.48 -23.04 36.74
CA SER A 378 4.12 -24.43 36.38
C SER A 378 4.99 -25.50 37.04
N ILE A 379 6.15 -25.15 37.58
CA ILE A 379 7.10 -26.10 38.22
C ILE A 379 7.38 -25.75 39.68
N TYR A 380 6.68 -24.76 40.24
CA TYR A 380 6.98 -24.29 41.60
C TYR A 380 6.70 -25.35 42.67
N GLU A 381 5.59 -26.08 42.56
CA GLU A 381 5.26 -27.16 43.50
C GLU A 381 6.29 -28.30 43.42
N ASP A 382 6.62 -28.75 42.20
CA ASP A 382 7.65 -29.78 41.98
C ASP A 382 9.05 -29.34 42.50
N TYR A 383 9.39 -28.05 42.38
CA TYR A 383 10.66 -27.50 42.84
C TYR A 383 10.77 -27.42 44.38
N ILE A 384 9.66 -27.16 45.08
CA ILE A 384 9.64 -27.16 46.55
C ILE A 384 9.79 -28.58 47.08
N ASP A 385 9.11 -29.55 46.48
CA ASP A 385 9.16 -30.94 46.92
C ASP A 385 10.56 -31.55 46.72
N TYR A 386 11.26 -31.18 45.64
CA TYR A 386 12.64 -31.61 45.39
C TYR A 386 13.64 -31.02 46.41
N ASN A 387 13.53 -29.73 46.73
CA ASN A 387 14.45 -29.07 47.68
C ASN A 387 14.18 -29.40 49.15
N ASN A 388 12.97 -29.85 49.50
CA ASN A 388 12.70 -30.34 50.84
C ASN A 388 13.28 -31.76 51.08
N CYS A 389 13.67 -32.48 50.03
CA CYS A 389 14.26 -33.82 50.13
C CYS A 389 15.80 -33.84 50.24
N THR A 390 16.50 -32.72 50.05
CA THR A 390 17.97 -32.64 50.12
C THR A 390 18.52 -32.26 51.51
N ASN A 391 18.04 -32.97 52.53
CA ASN A 391 18.74 -33.15 53.81
C ASN A 391 19.10 -34.62 54.07
N ALA A 392 19.29 -35.41 53.01
CA ALA A 392 19.79 -36.78 53.10
C ALA A 392 21.02 -36.97 52.18
N SER A 393 22.14 -37.19 52.86
CA SER A 393 23.42 -37.77 52.44
C SER A 393 23.54 -38.46 51.07
N SER A 394 24.67 -38.14 50.42
CA SER A 394 25.61 -38.99 49.65
C SER A 394 25.19 -39.64 48.33
N VAL A 395 25.93 -39.24 47.27
CA VAL A 395 26.61 -40.09 46.26
C VAL A 395 25.73 -41.15 45.56
N ASP A 396 25.41 -41.00 44.27
CA ASP A 396 26.27 -41.49 43.18
C ASP A 396 25.74 -41.09 41.78
N SER A 397 26.65 -41.24 40.83
CA SER A 397 26.65 -40.99 39.40
C SER A 397 25.57 -41.69 38.54
N ASP A 398 25.35 -41.10 37.36
CA ASP A 398 24.68 -41.63 36.16
C ASP A 398 23.17 -41.93 36.24
N ASN A 399 22.36 -41.06 35.62
CA ASN A 399 21.63 -41.43 34.39
C ASN A 399 20.83 -40.28 33.77
N SER A 400 20.81 -40.33 32.44
CA SER A 400 20.02 -39.58 31.48
C SER A 400 18.66 -39.06 31.97
N VAL A 401 18.48 -37.74 31.92
CA VAL A 401 17.17 -37.12 31.72
C VAL A 401 17.31 -36.11 30.59
N ASN A 402 16.46 -36.26 29.58
CA ASN A 402 16.39 -35.49 28.35
C ASN A 402 16.40 -33.98 28.59
N ASN A 403 17.40 -33.30 28.04
CA ASN A 403 17.52 -31.84 28.03
C ASN A 403 16.79 -31.24 26.81
N ASP A 404 15.46 -31.32 26.79
CA ASP A 404 14.61 -30.64 25.79
C ASP A 404 13.53 -29.73 26.42
N ASN A 405 13.62 -29.42 27.71
CA ASN A 405 12.73 -28.43 28.33
C ASN A 405 13.36 -27.02 28.23
N PRO A 406 12.62 -25.99 27.75
CA PRO A 406 13.08 -24.61 27.83
C PRO A 406 13.32 -24.30 29.31
N VAL A 407 14.51 -23.78 29.63
CA VAL A 407 15.00 -23.61 31.00
C VAL A 407 14.00 -22.78 31.83
N MET A 408 13.15 -23.48 32.60
CA MET A 408 12.05 -22.90 33.40
C MET A 408 12.52 -22.22 34.70
N ILE A 409 13.83 -22.17 34.94
CA ILE A 409 14.46 -21.53 36.10
C ILE A 409 15.53 -20.55 35.60
N LYS A 410 15.37 -19.25 35.88
CA LYS A 410 16.35 -18.21 35.52
C LYS A 410 17.06 -17.72 36.77
N GLU A 411 18.38 -17.56 36.70
CA GLU A 411 19.20 -17.17 37.85
C GLU A 411 20.09 -15.97 37.51
N SER A 412 20.25 -15.03 38.45
CA SER A 412 21.12 -13.87 38.31
C SER A 412 21.67 -13.46 39.67
N ILE A 413 22.86 -12.84 39.70
CA ILE A 413 23.51 -12.40 40.95
C ILE A 413 23.44 -10.87 41.00
N THR A 414 23.11 -10.31 42.16
CA THR A 414 23.05 -8.85 42.33
C THR A 414 24.42 -8.20 42.17
N ASP A 415 24.46 -7.12 41.39
CA ASP A 415 25.65 -6.31 41.16
C ASP A 415 26.00 -5.38 42.35
N SER A 416 27.00 -4.51 42.19
CA SER A 416 27.41 -3.54 43.22
C SER A 416 26.33 -2.52 43.60
N ASN A 417 25.27 -2.40 42.80
CA ASN A 417 24.10 -1.57 43.08
C ASN A 417 22.94 -2.38 43.65
N GLY A 418 23.16 -3.67 43.98
CA GLY A 418 22.15 -4.57 44.51
C GLY A 418 21.11 -4.99 43.46
N ILE A 419 21.43 -4.88 42.16
CA ILE A 419 20.47 -5.13 41.07
C ILE A 419 20.78 -6.45 40.39
N ALA A 420 19.76 -7.30 40.26
CA ALA A 420 19.76 -8.49 39.42
C ALA A 420 18.80 -8.27 38.24
N ASN A 421 19.33 -8.42 37.01
CA ASN A 421 18.57 -8.19 35.78
C ASN A 421 18.12 -9.52 35.17
N PHE A 422 16.87 -9.58 34.73
CA PHE A 422 16.28 -10.71 34.06
C PHE A 422 15.52 -10.28 32.80
N PHE A 423 15.55 -11.15 31.79
CA PHE A 423 14.69 -11.07 30.62
C PHE A 423 13.71 -12.24 30.71
N ILE A 424 12.43 -11.95 30.90
CA ILE A 424 11.39 -12.96 31.14
C ILE A 424 10.19 -12.75 30.22
N ASP A 425 9.33 -13.76 30.15
CA ASP A 425 8.10 -13.71 29.37
C ASP A 425 6.94 -13.16 30.22
N ASN A 426 5.79 -12.87 29.59
CA ASN A 426 4.63 -12.30 30.27
C ASN A 426 3.85 -13.35 31.08
N GLU A 427 4.47 -13.87 32.13
CA GLU A 427 3.95 -15.00 32.89
C GLU A 427 4.05 -14.77 34.41
N PHE A 428 3.54 -15.75 35.17
CA PHE A 428 3.64 -15.79 36.62
C PHE A 428 4.93 -16.51 37.05
N PHE A 429 5.72 -15.84 37.89
CA PHE A 429 6.96 -16.37 38.42
C PHE A 429 6.98 -16.28 39.95
N TYR A 430 7.73 -17.17 40.58
CA TYR A 430 8.13 -17.04 41.97
C TYR A 430 9.55 -16.53 42.05
N LEU A 431 9.73 -15.48 42.85
CA LEU A 431 11.05 -14.92 43.14
C LEU A 431 11.58 -15.57 44.42
N LYS A 432 12.75 -16.19 44.34
CA LYS A 432 13.50 -16.73 45.48
C LYS A 432 14.86 -16.07 45.55
N THR A 433 15.28 -15.74 46.77
CA THR A 433 16.63 -15.21 47.00
C THR A 433 17.43 -16.22 47.82
N VAL A 434 18.70 -16.40 47.45
CA VAL A 434 19.63 -17.33 48.09
C VAL A 434 20.95 -16.60 48.24
N PRO A 435 21.66 -16.76 49.37
CA PRO A 435 23.00 -16.22 49.49
C PRO A 435 23.92 -16.90 48.48
N SER A 436 24.79 -16.12 47.82
CA SER A 436 25.86 -16.72 47.00
C SER A 436 26.99 -17.31 47.86
N ASN A 437 27.15 -16.81 49.10
CA ASN A 437 28.23 -17.19 50.02
C ASN A 437 27.66 -17.61 51.40
N SER A 438 28.32 -18.55 52.06
CA SER A 438 27.87 -19.17 53.33
C SER A 438 27.78 -18.24 54.56
N ASN A 439 28.25 -17.00 54.46
CA ASN A 439 28.20 -16.00 55.53
C ASN A 439 27.18 -14.91 55.20
N ASN A 440 25.89 -15.26 55.20
CA ASN A 440 24.84 -14.27 54.99
C ASN A 440 24.34 -13.70 56.32
N SER A 441 24.48 -12.39 56.51
CA SER A 441 24.03 -11.69 57.73
C SER A 441 22.60 -11.17 57.61
N HIS A 442 21.81 -11.68 56.66
CA HIS A 442 20.46 -11.19 56.35
C HIS A 442 19.43 -12.33 56.37
N TYR A 443 18.24 -12.04 56.90
CA TYR A 443 17.10 -12.92 56.81
C TYR A 443 16.60 -12.98 55.35
N LEU A 444 16.47 -14.20 54.82
CA LEU A 444 15.97 -14.41 53.47
C LEU A 444 14.44 -14.30 53.48
N PRO A 445 13.85 -13.49 52.59
CA PRO A 445 12.40 -13.45 52.42
C PRO A 445 11.89 -14.78 51.88
N VAL A 446 10.69 -15.16 52.31
CA VAL A 446 9.96 -16.29 51.74
C VAL A 446 9.73 -16.03 50.25
N SER A 447 9.83 -17.06 49.42
CA SER A 447 9.54 -16.95 48.00
C SER A 447 8.12 -16.44 47.78
N PHE A 448 7.95 -15.45 46.90
CA PHE A 448 6.65 -14.85 46.65
C PHE A 448 6.34 -14.82 45.16
N PRO A 449 5.06 -15.00 44.77
CA PRO A 449 4.65 -14.93 43.39
C PRO A 449 4.58 -13.47 42.93
N PHE A 450 4.92 -13.23 41.69
CA PHE A 450 4.63 -11.97 41.01
C PHE A 450 4.16 -12.25 39.58
N ASN A 451 3.36 -11.32 39.06
CA ASN A 451 2.85 -11.37 37.71
C ASN A 451 3.41 -10.17 36.93
N MET A 452 4.03 -10.43 35.79
CA MET A 452 4.41 -9.36 34.87
C MET A 452 3.14 -8.82 34.21
N LYS A 453 2.88 -7.52 34.33
CA LYS A 453 1.67 -6.88 33.78
C LYS A 453 1.95 -5.78 32.77
N THR A 454 3.17 -5.24 32.74
CA THR A 454 3.53 -4.09 31.93
C THR A 454 4.76 -4.37 31.09
N THR A 455 4.67 -4.05 29.80
CA THR A 455 5.80 -4.03 28.86
C THR A 455 6.79 -2.91 29.23
N VAL A 456 8.06 -3.03 28.82
CA VAL A 456 9.18 -2.10 29.08
C VAL A 456 10.10 -2.51 30.25
N ASN A 457 10.02 -1.89 31.43
CA ASN A 457 10.94 -2.13 32.56
C ASN A 457 10.16 -2.26 33.86
N ASN A 458 10.24 -3.41 34.52
CA ASN A 458 9.62 -3.63 35.82
C ASN A 458 10.71 -3.68 36.89
N THR A 459 10.51 -2.97 38.00
CA THR A 459 11.45 -2.99 39.13
C THR A 459 10.76 -3.57 40.35
N ILE A 460 11.28 -4.67 40.89
CA ILE A 460 10.87 -5.23 42.17
C ILE A 460 11.96 -4.91 43.19
N THR A 461 11.60 -4.22 44.26
CA THR A 461 12.51 -3.97 45.37
C THR A 461 12.24 -4.99 46.48
N VAL A 462 13.25 -5.78 46.81
CA VAL A 462 13.23 -6.78 47.89
C VAL A 462 13.99 -6.20 49.08
N TYR A 463 13.30 -6.05 50.19
CA TYR A 463 13.88 -5.60 51.46
C TYR A 463 14.31 -6.83 52.28
N MET A 464 15.54 -6.81 52.79
CA MET A 464 16.07 -7.87 53.65
C MET A 464 16.48 -7.30 55.01
N SER A 465 15.99 -7.91 56.08
CA SER A 465 16.33 -7.51 57.44
C SER A 465 17.66 -8.14 57.88
N HIS A 466 18.50 -7.38 58.58
CA HIS A 466 19.77 -7.88 59.12
C HIS A 466 19.52 -8.86 60.29
N ILE A 467 20.28 -9.95 60.35
CA ILE A 467 20.34 -10.86 61.50
C ILE A 467 21.18 -10.17 62.58
N PRO A 468 20.63 -9.92 63.77
CA PRO A 468 21.31 -9.15 64.82
C PRO A 468 22.62 -9.78 65.30
#